data_AF-A0A2T4BT00-F1
#
_entry.id   AF-A0A2T4BT00-F1
#
_cell.length_a   1.000
_cell.length_b   1.000
_cell.length_c   1.000
_cell.angle_alpha   90.00
_cell.angle_beta   90.00
_cell.angle_gamma   90.00
#
_symmetry.space_group_name_H-M   'P 1'
#
loop_
_entity.id
_entity.type
_entity.pdbx_description
1 polymer ?
#
loop_
_entity_poly.entity_id
_entity_poly.type
_entity_poly.pdbx_seq_one_letter_code
_entity_poly.pdbx_strand_id
1 'polypeptide(L)'
;MLLIRLLVASLLTAVTTASPLTDQEAIADDKAQSPRACVYGAPKKYDQWIIQYHEVKPPTQFSNRFVLDPVWVARHQNVGDADHFSLGSTWVPWAENRCQYTCNARNQCVSWVGYQTQHSKSEEGGFSCFFFDALIQPENLVPRAPDDLFKITHAYNRLCANETEV
;
A
#
# COMPACT_ATOMS: atom_id res chain seq x y z
N MET A 1 73.29 -20.02 -35.63
CA MET A 1 73.63 -18.60 -35.35
C MET A 1 72.38 -17.92 -34.83
N LEU A 2 72.51 -17.27 -33.66
CA LEU A 2 71.65 -16.24 -33.03
C LEU A 2 70.14 -16.49 -32.88
N LEU A 3 69.42 -15.95 -31.89
CA LEU A 3 69.59 -15.65 -30.46
C LEU A 3 68.20 -15.13 -30.04
N ILE A 4 67.58 -15.74 -29.02
CA ILE A 4 66.81 -15.13 -27.91
C ILE A 4 65.71 -14.09 -28.24
N ARG A 5 64.47 -14.31 -27.75
CA ARG A 5 63.81 -13.45 -26.74
C ARG A 5 62.72 -14.21 -25.95
N LEU A 6 62.94 -14.32 -24.64
CA LEU A 6 62.00 -14.76 -23.61
C LEU A 6 60.89 -13.72 -23.38
N LEU A 7 59.70 -14.18 -23.00
CA LEU A 7 58.74 -13.41 -22.20
C LEU A 7 58.16 -14.31 -21.11
N VAL A 8 58.45 -13.93 -19.87
CA VAL A 8 57.97 -14.51 -18.61
C VAL A 8 56.66 -13.80 -18.25
N ALA A 9 55.60 -14.56 -17.94
CA ALA A 9 54.40 -14.01 -17.31
C ALA A 9 54.14 -14.77 -16.00
N SER A 10 54.33 -14.03 -14.92
CA SER A 10 54.29 -14.48 -13.53
C SER A 10 52.86 -14.71 -13.06
N LEU A 11 52.57 -15.89 -12.49
CA LEU A 11 51.36 -16.12 -11.69
C LEU A 11 51.52 -15.42 -10.32
N LEU A 12 50.59 -14.53 -9.98
CA LEU A 12 50.43 -13.98 -8.64
C LEU A 12 49.39 -14.81 -7.89
N THR A 13 49.84 -15.70 -7.00
CA THR A 13 49.01 -16.26 -5.94
C THR A 13 49.03 -15.30 -4.75
N ALA A 14 47.91 -14.62 -4.48
CA ALA A 14 47.75 -13.89 -3.24
C ALA A 14 47.29 -14.87 -2.14
N VAL A 15 48.20 -15.13 -1.20
CA VAL A 15 47.89 -15.74 0.10
C VAL A 15 47.45 -14.60 1.00
N THR A 16 46.23 -14.64 1.53
CA THR A 16 45.83 -13.82 2.67
C THR A 16 45.43 -14.71 3.83
N THR A 17 46.22 -14.54 4.87
CA THR A 17 46.19 -15.08 6.23
C THR A 17 44.81 -15.13 6.87
N ALA A 18 44.46 -16.29 7.42
CA ALA A 18 43.41 -16.43 8.42
C ALA A 18 43.90 -15.88 9.78
N SER A 19 43.06 -15.12 10.46
CA SER A 19 43.12 -14.93 11.91
C SER A 19 41.76 -15.29 12.52
N PRO A 20 41.72 -16.01 13.66
CA PRO A 20 40.49 -16.39 14.34
C PRO A 20 40.14 -15.35 15.41
N LEU A 21 38.86 -15.01 15.57
CA LEU A 21 38.19 -15.01 16.88
C LEU A 21 36.71 -14.62 16.73
N THR A 22 35.92 -15.35 17.48
CA THR A 22 34.56 -15.12 17.96
C THR A 22 34.18 -13.64 18.09
N ASP A 23 33.08 -13.22 17.48
CA ASP A 23 32.05 -12.49 18.22
C ASP A 23 30.71 -12.53 17.50
N GLN A 24 29.72 -12.58 18.36
CA GLN A 24 28.32 -12.84 18.15
C GLN A 24 27.66 -11.57 17.62
N GLU A 25 27.40 -11.49 16.33
CA GLU A 25 26.45 -10.51 15.79
C GLU A 25 25.20 -11.27 15.35
N ALA A 26 24.33 -11.50 16.34
CA ALA A 26 22.93 -11.64 16.06
C ALA A 26 22.53 -10.40 15.24
N ILE A 27 22.33 -10.59 13.93
CA ILE A 27 21.65 -9.61 13.10
C ILE A 27 20.24 -9.57 13.68
N ALA A 28 20.04 -8.69 14.65
CA ALA A 28 18.75 -8.16 14.96
C ALA A 28 18.31 -7.45 13.67
N ASP A 29 17.52 -8.15 12.84
CA ASP A 29 16.67 -7.49 11.86
C ASP A 29 15.50 -6.82 12.60
N ASP A 30 15.85 -6.02 13.61
CA ASP A 30 15.02 -4.96 14.17
C ASP A 30 15.10 -3.78 13.19
N LYS A 31 14.65 -4.01 11.95
CA LYS A 31 13.85 -2.96 11.31
C LYS A 31 12.53 -2.93 12.05
N ALA A 32 12.56 -2.34 13.24
CA ALA A 32 11.39 -1.79 13.90
C ALA A 32 10.78 -0.81 12.90
N GLN A 33 9.89 -1.32 12.05
CA GLN A 33 9.04 -0.51 11.20
C GLN A 33 8.40 0.49 12.14
N SER A 34 8.66 1.79 11.92
CA SER A 34 7.97 2.84 12.65
C SER A 34 6.49 2.45 12.72
N PRO A 35 5.87 2.47 13.93
CA PRO A 35 4.53 1.96 14.10
C PRO A 35 3.62 2.68 13.10
N ARG A 36 3.12 1.93 12.11
CA ARG A 36 2.28 2.50 11.07
C ARG A 36 1.06 3.13 11.73
N ALA A 37 0.73 4.36 11.35
CA ALA A 37 -0.45 5.03 11.87
C ALA A 37 -1.68 4.14 11.72
N CYS A 38 -2.51 4.11 12.75
CA CYS A 38 -3.68 3.24 12.83
C CYS A 38 -4.79 3.92 13.63
N VAL A 39 -6.01 3.39 13.51
CA VAL A 39 -7.17 3.83 14.29
C VAL A 39 -7.77 2.66 15.07
N TYR A 40 -8.35 2.97 16.23
CA TYR A 40 -9.19 2.02 16.94
C TYR A 40 -10.58 1.98 16.30
N GLY A 41 -11.14 0.79 16.13
CA GLY A 41 -12.42 0.60 15.49
C GLY A 41 -12.71 -0.87 15.24
N ALA A 42 -13.64 -1.14 14.32
CA ALA A 42 -13.99 -2.49 13.90
C ALA A 42 -13.77 -2.68 12.39
N PRO A 43 -13.43 -3.91 11.95
CA PRO A 43 -13.41 -4.27 10.54
C PRO A 43 -14.76 -4.03 9.87
N LYS A 44 -14.73 -3.60 8.61
CA LYS A 44 -15.93 -3.55 7.77
C LYS A 44 -16.27 -4.96 7.30
N LYS A 45 -17.49 -5.41 7.62
CA LYS A 45 -18.01 -6.73 7.24
C LYS A 45 -19.01 -6.60 6.09
N TYR A 46 -18.86 -7.49 5.12
CA TYR A 46 -19.83 -7.84 4.07
C TYR A 46 -20.23 -9.30 4.25
N ASP A 47 -21.22 -9.79 3.49
CA ASP A 47 -21.75 -11.15 3.62
C ASP A 47 -20.67 -12.25 3.67
N GLN A 48 -19.74 -12.23 2.71
CA GLN A 48 -18.65 -13.21 2.59
C GLN A 48 -17.25 -12.58 2.66
N TRP A 49 -17.14 -11.26 2.85
CA TRP A 49 -15.88 -10.52 2.83
C TRP A 49 -15.69 -9.72 4.10
N ILE A 50 -14.46 -9.73 4.63
CA ILE A 50 -14.06 -8.88 5.75
C ILE A 50 -12.93 -7.98 5.27
N ILE A 51 -13.13 -6.67 5.43
CA ILE A 51 -12.08 -5.68 5.26
C ILE A 51 -11.57 -5.34 6.67
N GLN A 52 -10.36 -5.77 6.99
CA GLN A 52 -9.61 -5.54 8.23
C GLN A 52 -9.10 -4.10 8.36
N TYR A 53 -9.93 -3.14 7.94
CA TYR A 53 -9.72 -1.71 8.04
C TYR A 53 -11.00 -1.06 8.60
N HIS A 54 -10.83 0.08 9.26
CA HIS A 54 -11.94 0.91 9.69
C HIS A 54 -12.46 1.74 8.53
N GLU A 55 -13.77 1.68 8.27
CA GLU A 55 -14.41 2.53 7.26
C GLU A 55 -14.54 3.97 7.77
N VAL A 56 -13.99 4.93 7.02
CA VAL A 56 -14.13 6.36 7.30
C VAL A 56 -15.44 6.87 6.69
N LYS A 57 -16.34 7.38 7.53
CA LYS A 57 -17.61 7.95 7.09
C LYS A 57 -17.45 9.44 6.77
N PRO A 58 -18.08 9.94 5.70
CA PRO A 58 -18.14 11.38 5.46
C PRO A 58 -18.92 12.07 6.58
N PRO A 59 -18.72 13.39 6.77
CA PRO A 59 -19.58 14.20 7.62
C PRO A 59 -21.04 14.03 7.19
N THR A 60 -21.95 13.98 8.17
CA THR A 60 -23.39 13.65 7.97
C THR A 60 -24.12 14.55 6.97
N GLN A 61 -23.53 15.70 6.62
CA GLN A 61 -24.10 16.71 5.72
C GLN A 61 -24.15 16.24 4.25
N PHE A 62 -23.31 15.30 3.81
CA PHE A 62 -23.22 14.90 2.39
C PHE A 62 -23.02 13.39 2.15
N SER A 63 -23.79 12.56 2.87
CA SER A 63 -23.61 11.10 2.99
C SER A 63 -23.40 10.29 1.70
N ASN A 64 -23.80 10.80 0.53
CA ASN A 64 -23.85 10.02 -0.71
C ASN A 64 -23.07 10.64 -1.89
N ARG A 65 -22.47 11.83 -1.72
CA ARG A 65 -21.78 12.57 -2.80
C ARG A 65 -20.52 13.26 -2.27
N PHE A 66 -19.46 12.48 -2.13
CA PHE A 66 -18.18 12.98 -1.65
C PHE A 66 -17.02 12.45 -2.50
N VAL A 67 -15.89 13.13 -2.39
CA VAL A 67 -14.57 12.73 -2.90
C VAL A 67 -13.54 13.02 -1.81
N LEU A 68 -12.33 12.47 -1.94
CA LEU A 68 -11.22 12.98 -1.14
C LEU A 68 -10.85 14.39 -1.57
N ASP A 69 -10.53 15.26 -0.61
CA ASP A 69 -9.96 16.58 -0.84
C ASP A 69 -8.72 16.45 -1.75
N PRO A 70 -8.74 17.02 -2.98
CA PRO A 70 -7.62 16.92 -3.91
C PRO A 70 -6.30 17.47 -3.34
N VAL A 71 -6.36 18.47 -2.45
CA VAL A 71 -5.18 19.04 -1.80
C VAL A 71 -4.59 18.04 -0.79
N TRP A 72 -5.44 17.29 -0.09
CA TRP A 72 -5.00 16.21 0.78
C TRP A 72 -4.41 15.04 -0.04
N VAL A 73 -5.08 14.64 -1.12
CA VAL A 73 -4.60 13.58 -2.04
C VAL A 73 -3.21 13.89 -2.56
N ALA A 74 -2.99 15.09 -3.10
CA ALA A 74 -1.71 15.49 -3.68
C ALA A 74 -0.54 15.47 -2.67
N ARG A 75 -0.82 15.55 -1.36
CA ARG A 75 0.20 15.50 -0.30
C ARG A 75 0.51 14.08 0.17
N HIS A 76 -0.46 13.18 0.11
CA HIS A 76 -0.41 11.88 0.80
C HIS A 76 -0.42 10.66 -0.13
N GLN A 77 -0.64 10.85 -1.44
CA GLN A 77 -0.61 9.79 -2.45
C GLN A 77 0.84 9.41 -2.81
N ASN A 78 1.64 9.00 -1.82
CA ASN A 78 3.05 8.68 -2.01
C ASN A 78 3.36 7.18 -1.94
N VAL A 79 2.32 6.33 -1.83
CA VAL A 79 2.52 4.89 -1.61
C VAL A 79 2.58 4.09 -2.92
N GLY A 80 2.88 4.74 -4.05
CA GLY A 80 2.94 4.16 -5.40
C GLY A 80 1.66 4.36 -6.20
N ASP A 81 1.67 3.89 -7.46
CA ASP A 81 0.58 4.10 -8.41
C ASP A 81 -0.76 3.54 -7.91
N ALA A 82 -1.85 4.10 -8.40
CA ALA A 82 -3.19 3.56 -8.17
C ALA A 82 -3.35 2.23 -8.92
N ASP A 83 -3.83 1.22 -8.21
CA ASP A 83 -4.14 -0.08 -8.81
C ASP A 83 -5.47 0.04 -9.56
N HIS A 84 -5.49 -0.36 -10.83
CA HIS A 84 -6.68 -0.34 -11.67
C HIS A 84 -7.05 -1.76 -12.07
N PHE A 85 -8.33 -2.09 -11.99
CA PHE A 85 -8.84 -3.37 -12.46
C PHE A 85 -10.21 -3.23 -13.11
N SER A 86 -10.41 -4.05 -14.15
CA SER A 86 -11.73 -4.24 -14.74
C SER A 86 -12.57 -5.05 -13.77
N LEU A 87 -13.71 -4.49 -13.36
CA LEU A 87 -14.64 -5.18 -12.49
C LEU A 87 -15.38 -6.29 -13.24
N GLY A 88 -15.65 -6.20 -14.55
CA GLY A 88 -16.59 -7.14 -15.19
C GLY A 88 -17.87 -7.26 -14.34
N SER A 89 -18.35 -8.49 -14.10
CA SER A 89 -19.49 -8.79 -13.20
C SER A 89 -19.15 -8.78 -11.71
N THR A 90 -17.94 -8.38 -11.36
CA THR A 90 -17.39 -8.50 -10.02
C THR A 90 -17.84 -7.37 -9.11
N TRP A 91 -18.11 -7.73 -7.86
CA TRP A 91 -18.73 -6.90 -6.81
C TRP A 91 -17.73 -5.99 -6.08
N VAL A 92 -18.18 -4.80 -5.64
CA VAL A 92 -17.38 -3.81 -4.87
C VAL A 92 -16.67 -4.42 -3.64
N PRO A 93 -17.30 -5.27 -2.81
CA PRO A 93 -16.59 -5.95 -1.72
C PRO A 93 -15.34 -6.75 -2.12
N TRP A 94 -15.35 -7.42 -3.28
CA TRP A 94 -14.18 -8.16 -3.77
C TRP A 94 -13.06 -7.21 -4.19
N ALA A 95 -13.43 -6.13 -4.88
CA ALA A 95 -12.52 -5.07 -5.31
C ALA A 95 -11.79 -4.43 -4.12
N GLU A 96 -12.56 -4.10 -3.09
CA GLU A 96 -12.10 -3.53 -1.83
C GLU A 96 -11.20 -4.49 -1.05
N ASN A 97 -11.55 -5.78 -1.05
CA ASN A 97 -10.71 -6.81 -0.46
C ASN A 97 -9.34 -6.91 -1.17
N ARG A 98 -9.31 -6.75 -2.49
CA ARG A 98 -8.06 -6.66 -3.26
C ARG A 98 -7.26 -5.40 -2.93
N CYS A 99 -7.90 -4.24 -2.79
CA CYS A 99 -7.23 -3.02 -2.33
C CYS A 99 -6.53 -3.23 -0.99
N GLN A 100 -7.20 -3.86 -0.02
CA GLN A 100 -6.59 -4.18 1.27
C GLN A 100 -5.31 -5.02 1.11
N TYR A 101 -5.33 -6.07 0.28
CA TYR A 101 -4.13 -6.89 0.06
C TYR A 101 -2.97 -6.05 -0.49
N THR A 102 -3.24 -5.19 -1.47
CA THR A 102 -2.23 -4.28 -2.00
C THR A 102 -1.71 -3.33 -0.91
N CYS A 103 -2.59 -2.71 -0.14
CA CYS A 103 -2.19 -1.78 0.93
C CYS A 103 -1.32 -2.49 1.98
N ASN A 104 -1.67 -3.72 2.37
CA ASN A 104 -0.85 -4.49 3.31
C ASN A 104 0.55 -4.81 2.78
N ALA A 105 0.69 -5.07 1.48
CA ALA A 105 1.98 -5.32 0.84
C ALA A 105 2.84 -4.05 0.69
N ARG A 106 2.24 -2.86 0.78
CA ARG A 106 2.93 -1.57 0.67
C ARG A 106 3.37 -1.06 2.04
N ASN A 107 4.68 -0.86 2.24
CA ASN A 107 5.25 -0.55 3.55
C ASN A 107 4.73 0.73 4.21
N GLN A 108 4.40 1.76 3.42
CA GLN A 108 3.91 3.03 3.95
C GLN A 108 2.39 3.16 3.89
N CYS A 109 1.67 2.15 3.40
CA CYS A 109 0.22 2.26 3.29
C CYS A 109 -0.44 2.15 4.67
N VAL A 110 -1.16 3.20 5.05
CA VAL A 110 -1.95 3.25 6.29
C VAL A 110 -3.43 3.50 6.03
N SER A 111 -3.78 3.97 4.83
CA SER A 111 -5.16 4.13 4.40
C SER A 111 -5.30 3.96 2.89
N TRP A 112 -6.52 3.72 2.43
CA TRP A 112 -6.82 3.59 1.01
C TRP A 112 -8.28 3.95 0.69
N VAL A 113 -8.54 4.24 -0.58
CA VAL A 113 -9.87 4.57 -1.10
C VAL A 113 -10.15 3.78 -2.37
N GLY A 114 -11.36 3.25 -2.45
CA GLY A 114 -11.90 2.63 -3.66
C GLY A 114 -12.70 3.63 -4.51
N TYR A 115 -12.45 3.64 -5.82
CA TYR A 115 -13.21 4.41 -6.79
C TYR A 115 -13.78 3.50 -7.86
N GLN A 116 -15.06 3.67 -8.17
CA GLN A 116 -15.73 3.03 -9.29
C GLN A 116 -16.01 4.07 -10.38
N THR A 117 -15.77 3.75 -11.66
CA THR A 117 -16.12 4.67 -12.76
C THR A 117 -17.65 4.84 -12.81
N GLN A 118 -18.14 6.07 -13.00
CA GLN A 118 -19.57 6.41 -12.91
C GLN A 118 -20.44 5.65 -13.91
N HIS A 119 -19.88 5.20 -15.04
CA HIS A 119 -20.57 4.41 -16.05
C HIS A 119 -20.32 2.90 -15.93
N SER A 120 -19.81 2.44 -14.79
CA SER A 120 -19.61 1.01 -14.52
C SER A 120 -20.92 0.25 -14.63
N LYS A 121 -21.07 -0.53 -15.70
CA LYS A 121 -22.04 -1.63 -15.78
C LYS A 121 -21.40 -2.89 -15.23
N SER A 122 -22.21 -3.89 -14.90
CA SER A 122 -21.78 -5.23 -14.48
C SER A 122 -20.96 -5.99 -15.52
N GLU A 123 -20.60 -5.40 -16.65
CA GLU A 123 -19.77 -6.03 -17.68
C GLU A 123 -18.61 -5.13 -18.13
N GLU A 124 -18.64 -3.83 -17.81
CA GLU A 124 -17.74 -2.81 -18.38
C GLU A 124 -17.29 -1.76 -17.34
N GLY A 125 -17.28 -2.12 -16.05
CA GLY A 125 -16.85 -1.24 -14.97
C GLY A 125 -15.34 -1.26 -14.72
N GLY A 126 -14.78 -0.11 -14.37
CA GLY A 126 -13.43 0.02 -13.85
C GLY A 126 -13.47 0.33 -12.36
N PHE A 127 -12.53 -0.21 -11.61
CA PHE A 127 -12.31 0.16 -10.22
C PHE A 127 -10.84 0.45 -9.98
N SER A 128 -10.61 1.49 -9.19
CA SER A 128 -9.29 1.98 -8.84
C SER A 128 -9.11 1.99 -7.32
N CYS A 129 -7.98 1.53 -6.83
CA CYS A 129 -7.55 1.71 -5.45
C CYS A 129 -6.49 2.82 -5.38
N PHE A 130 -6.70 3.81 -4.52
CA PHE A 130 -5.72 4.83 -4.20
C PHE A 130 -5.21 4.61 -2.78
N PHE A 131 -3.89 4.72 -2.58
CA PHE A 131 -3.21 4.33 -1.33
C PHE A 131 -2.47 5.52 -0.75
N PHE A 132 -2.50 5.67 0.57
CA PHE A 132 -1.98 6.85 1.25
C PHE A 132 -1.13 6.50 2.47
N ASP A 133 -0.18 7.39 2.76
CA ASP A 133 0.74 7.31 3.88
C ASP A 133 0.21 7.96 5.17
N ALA A 134 -0.99 8.54 5.11
CA ALA A 134 -1.67 9.20 6.22
C ALA A 134 -3.09 8.65 6.43
N LEU A 135 -3.59 8.79 7.66
CA LEU A 135 -4.97 8.45 8.00
C LEU A 135 -5.94 9.46 7.39
N ILE A 136 -6.99 8.96 6.73
CA ILE A 136 -8.07 9.77 6.19
C ILE A 136 -8.97 10.20 7.35
N GLN A 137 -9.20 11.51 7.48
CA GLN A 137 -10.18 12.06 8.42
C GLN A 137 -11.51 12.32 7.71
N PRO A 138 -12.65 12.34 8.43
CA PRO A 138 -13.94 12.71 7.85
C PRO A 138 -13.89 14.04 7.09
N GLU A 139 -13.15 15.03 7.58
CA GLU A 139 -13.02 16.35 6.96
C GLU A 139 -12.29 16.30 5.60
N ASN A 140 -11.55 15.23 5.31
CA ASN A 140 -10.94 15.01 4.01
C ASN A 140 -11.95 14.47 2.98
N LEU A 141 -13.16 14.08 3.40
CA LEU A 141 -14.24 13.65 2.52
C LEU A 141 -15.13 14.86 2.20
N VAL A 142 -14.79 15.57 1.13
CA VAL A 142 -15.43 16.82 0.72
C VAL A 142 -16.56 16.57 -0.28
N PRO A 143 -17.54 17.49 -0.42
CA PRO A 143 -18.60 17.36 -1.41
C PRO A 143 -18.05 17.17 -2.82
N ARG A 144 -18.63 16.22 -3.55
CA ARG A 144 -18.28 15.93 -4.95
C ARG A 144 -18.82 17.01 -5.89
N ALA A 145 -18.02 17.42 -6.88
CA ALA A 145 -18.49 18.26 -7.98
C ALA A 145 -19.44 17.49 -8.92
N PRO A 146 -20.44 18.15 -9.54
CA PRO A 146 -21.44 17.47 -10.38
C PRO A 146 -20.86 16.59 -11.50
N ASP A 147 -19.70 16.95 -12.04
CA ASP A 147 -19.12 16.38 -13.26
C ASP A 147 -17.96 15.40 -13.03
N ASP A 148 -17.69 15.01 -11.78
CA ASP A 148 -16.63 14.02 -11.49
C ASP A 148 -16.96 12.69 -12.15
N LEU A 149 -15.98 12.00 -12.76
CA LEU A 149 -16.23 10.73 -13.47
C LEU A 149 -16.12 9.50 -12.57
N PHE A 150 -15.60 9.67 -11.36
CA PHE A 150 -15.35 8.59 -10.41
C PHE A 150 -16.23 8.73 -9.19
N LYS A 151 -16.81 7.61 -8.75
CA LYS A 151 -17.58 7.53 -7.53
C LYS A 151 -16.76 6.79 -6.50
N ILE A 152 -16.43 7.46 -5.40
CA ILE A 152 -15.87 6.81 -4.23
C ILE A 152 -16.86 5.73 -3.75
N THR A 153 -16.37 4.51 -3.51
CA THR A 153 -17.16 3.47 -2.85
C THR A 153 -17.07 3.66 -1.35
N HIS A 154 -15.86 3.54 -0.81
CA HIS A 154 -15.55 3.72 0.59
C HIS A 154 -14.09 4.18 0.79
N ALA A 155 -13.83 4.76 1.95
CA ALA A 155 -12.50 5.11 2.43
C ALA A 155 -12.16 4.29 3.69
N TYR A 156 -10.90 3.91 3.84
CA TYR A 156 -10.48 2.95 4.86
C TYR A 156 -9.18 3.33 5.53
N ASN A 157 -9.15 3.28 6.86
CA ASN A 157 -7.96 3.45 7.69
C ASN A 157 -7.54 2.13 8.32
N ARG A 158 -6.23 1.87 8.40
CA ARG A 158 -5.68 0.69 9.04
C ARG A 158 -6.13 0.62 10.50
N LEU A 159 -6.56 -0.56 10.94
CA LEU A 159 -6.87 -0.82 12.34
C LEU A 159 -5.57 -1.02 13.14
N CYS A 160 -5.56 -0.57 14.39
CA CYS A 160 -4.49 -0.93 15.32
C CYS A 160 -4.59 -2.42 15.64
N ALA A 161 -3.44 -3.10 15.75
CA ALA A 161 -3.42 -4.46 16.27
C ALA A 161 -3.87 -4.44 17.74
N ASN A 162 -4.81 -5.30 18.11
CA ASN A 162 -5.07 -5.53 19.52
C ASN A 162 -3.87 -6.33 20.05
N GLU A 163 -3.24 -5.87 21.13
CA GLU A 163 -2.07 -6.50 21.77
C GLU A 163 -2.31 -7.93 22.31
N THR A 164 -3.45 -8.55 21.99
CA THR A 164 -3.91 -9.84 22.50
C THR A 164 -3.71 -11.02 21.53
N GLU A 165 -3.12 -10.82 20.36
CA GLU A 165 -2.75 -11.91 19.44
C GLU A 165 -1.22 -12.10 19.41
N VAL A 166 -0.68 -12.68 20.49
CA VAL A 166 0.61 -13.39 20.52
C VAL A 166 0.41 -14.71 21.24
#